data_AF-A0A7J6RQ02-F1
#
_entry.id   AF-A0A7J6RQ02-F1
#
_cell.length_a   1.000
_cell.length_b   1.000
_cell.length_c   1.000
_cell.angle_alpha   90.00
_cell.angle_beta   90.00
_cell.angle_gamma   90.00
#
_symmetry.space_group_name_H-M   'P 1'
#
loop_
_entity.id
_entity.type
_entity.pdbx_description
1 polymer ?
#
loop_
_entity_poly.entity_id
_entity_poly.type
_entity_poly.pdbx_seq_one_letter_code
_entity_poly.pdbx_strand_id
1 'polypeptide(L)'
;MGFDRTLLRMNTSGCVYEMCCAPFEVEDSQVPGYKWTKWLDTVPHFEIPRNAAYDAIVVPTIDSIQLTHVMGKLVTAGNHALIFGNTGTGKSIHTAQWLQKEAPETHQSVFVNFSAQTHVNQLQDLIDSKT
;
A
#
# COMPACT_ATOMS: atom_id res chain seq x y z
N MET A 1 -29.01 2.44 12.19
CA MET A 1 -27.94 2.33 13.20
C MET A 1 -27.01 3.53 13.01
N GLY A 2 -26.96 4.44 13.98
CA GLY A 2 -26.13 5.64 13.89
C GLY A 2 -24.68 5.31 14.23
N PHE A 3 -23.76 5.59 13.31
CA PHE A 3 -22.33 5.54 13.58
C PHE A 3 -21.98 6.70 14.51
N ASP A 4 -21.52 6.40 15.73
CA ASP A 4 -21.10 7.41 16.69
C ASP A 4 -19.82 8.11 16.22
N ARG A 5 -19.96 9.37 15.82
CA ARG A 5 -18.85 10.19 15.30
C ARG A 5 -17.80 10.53 16.36
N THR A 6 -18.08 10.33 17.64
CA THR A 6 -17.12 10.59 18.73
C THR A 6 -15.98 9.58 18.75
N LEU A 7 -16.20 8.36 18.25
CA LEU A 7 -15.18 7.31 18.12
C LEU A 7 -14.10 7.63 17.07
N LEU A 8 -14.37 8.59 16.17
CA LEU A 8 -13.39 9.06 15.18
C LEU A 8 -12.58 10.26 15.68
N ARG A 9 -12.77 10.74 16.93
CA ARG A 9 -11.95 11.83 17.45
C ARG A 9 -10.51 11.36 17.63
N MET A 10 -9.60 12.03 16.94
CA MET A 10 -8.17 11.88 17.15
C MET A 10 -7.85 12.32 18.59
N ASN A 11 -7.29 11.42 19.39
CA ASN A 11 -7.03 11.62 20.82
C ASN A 11 -5.66 12.30 21.10
N THR A 12 -4.90 12.63 20.05
CA THR A 12 -3.56 13.21 20.12
C THR A 12 -3.47 14.50 19.31
N SER A 13 -2.71 15.47 19.81
CA SER A 13 -2.30 16.66 19.05
C SER A 13 -1.33 16.26 17.94
N GLY A 14 -1.72 16.41 16.68
CA GLY A 14 -0.90 16.04 15.52
C GLY A 14 -1.61 16.30 14.20
N CYS A 15 -0.93 16.04 13.09
CA CYS A 15 -1.52 16.13 11.76
C CYS A 15 -2.31 14.85 11.43
N VAL A 16 -3.52 14.96 10.87
CA VAL A 16 -4.33 13.79 10.46
C VAL A 16 -3.57 12.93 9.43
N TYR A 17 -2.72 13.54 8.61
CA TYR A 17 -1.88 12.83 7.65
C TYR A 17 -0.78 11.98 8.32
N GLU A 18 -0.48 12.14 9.60
CA GLU A 18 0.50 11.28 10.28
C GLU A 18 -0.12 10.05 10.93
N MET A 19 -1.45 9.96 10.91
CA MET A 19 -2.22 8.97 11.65
C MET A 19 -2.98 8.01 10.72
N CYS A 20 -2.96 6.73 11.07
CA CYS A 20 -3.79 5.68 10.53
C CYS A 20 -4.92 5.37 11.52
N CYS A 21 -6.17 5.34 11.03
CA CYS A 21 -7.31 4.87 11.79
C CYS A 21 -7.58 3.41 11.41
N ALA A 22 -7.37 2.49 12.34
CA ALA A 22 -7.58 1.06 12.13
C ALA A 22 -8.60 0.49 13.11
N PRO A 23 -9.37 -0.55 12.72
CA PRO A 23 -10.18 -1.32 13.68
C PRO A 23 -9.26 -1.88 14.77
N PHE A 24 -9.66 -1.74 16.02
CA PHE A 24 -8.94 -2.27 17.17
C PHE A 24 -9.91 -3.09 18.01
N GLU A 25 -9.57 -4.37 18.23
CA GLU A 25 -10.28 -5.21 19.18
C GLU A 25 -9.85 -4.81 20.59
N VAL A 26 -10.78 -4.26 21.36
CA VAL A 26 -10.56 -4.03 22.79
C VAL A 26 -10.79 -5.38 23.47
N GLU A 27 -9.77 -5.92 24.13
CA GLU A 27 -9.79 -7.25 24.78
C GLU A 27 -10.99 -7.48 25.74
N ASP A 28 -11.65 -6.41 26.19
CA ASP A 28 -12.81 -6.46 27.10
C ASP A 28 -14.12 -5.86 26.54
N SER A 29 -14.22 -5.50 25.25
CA SER A 29 -15.44 -4.91 24.69
C SER A 29 -15.90 -5.58 23.40
N GLN A 30 -17.15 -6.07 23.40
CA GLN A 30 -17.83 -6.70 22.27
C GLN A 30 -18.20 -5.74 21.12
N VAL A 31 -17.70 -4.50 21.16
CA VAL A 31 -17.95 -3.46 20.16
C VAL A 31 -16.66 -3.19 19.39
N PRO A 32 -16.64 -3.28 18.04
CA PRO A 32 -15.46 -2.93 17.26
C PRO A 32 -15.16 -1.43 17.45
N GLY A 33 -14.06 -1.14 18.12
CA GLY A 33 -13.54 0.22 18.31
C GLY A 33 -12.61 0.62 17.17
N TYR A 34 -12.36 1.91 17.02
CA TYR A 34 -11.31 2.43 16.15
C TYR A 34 -10.23 3.09 16.99
N LYS A 35 -8.97 2.86 16.63
CA LYS A 35 -7.82 3.47 17.29
C LYS A 35 -6.97 4.23 16.27
N TRP A 36 -6.57 5.43 16.66
CA TRP A 36 -5.59 6.21 15.92
C TRP A 36 -4.17 5.76 16.32
N THR A 37 -3.35 5.45 15.33
CA THR A 37 -1.93 5.08 15.48
C THR A 37 -1.10 5.82 14.44
N LYS A 38 0.19 6.07 14.68
CA LYS A 38 1.04 6.70 13.67
C LYS A 38 1.33 5.72 12.55
N TRP A 39 1.47 6.22 11.31
CA TRP A 39 1.84 5.37 10.16
C TRP A 39 3.18 4.66 10.32
N LEU A 40 4.16 5.29 10.96
CA LEU A 40 5.45 4.64 11.20
C LEU A 40 5.34 3.46 12.18
N ASP A 41 4.34 3.47 13.06
CA ASP A 41 4.10 2.40 14.03
C ASP A 41 3.28 1.25 13.40
N THR A 42 2.75 1.41 12.18
CA THR A 42 2.00 0.35 11.49
C THR A 42 2.90 -0.64 10.75
N VAL A 43 4.19 -0.34 10.62
CA VAL A 43 5.16 -1.20 9.93
C VAL A 43 6.31 -1.57 10.86
N PRO A 44 7.00 -2.70 10.64
CA PRO A 44 8.20 -3.05 11.39
C PRO A 44 9.29 -1.98 11.25
N HIS A 45 10.13 -1.86 12.28
CA HIS A 45 11.30 -0.99 12.22
C HIS A 45 12.19 -1.37 11.03
N PHE A 46 12.55 -0.38 10.21
CA PHE A 46 13.37 -0.59 9.03
C PHE A 46 14.86 -0.51 9.38
N GLU A 47 15.58 -1.60 9.14
CA GLU A 47 17.02 -1.67 9.28
C GLU A 47 17.67 -2.03 7.93
N ILE A 48 18.75 -1.33 7.59
CA ILE A 48 19.50 -1.60 6.36
C ILE A 48 20.41 -2.81 6.59
N PRO A 49 20.27 -3.91 5.82
CA PRO A 49 21.17 -5.05 5.94
C PRO A 49 22.62 -4.65 5.56
N ARG A 50 23.61 -5.13 6.34
CA ARG A 50 25.03 -4.74 6.15
C ARG A 50 25.59 -5.03 4.75
N ASN A 51 25.04 -6.03 4.06
CA ASN A 51 25.48 -6.46 2.73
C ASN A 51 24.46 -6.07 1.63
N ALA A 52 23.52 -5.17 1.91
CA ALA A 52 22.56 -4.73 0.90
C ALA A 52 23.24 -3.87 -0.17
N ALA A 53 22.96 -4.17 -1.44
CA ALA A 53 23.34 -3.31 -2.54
C ALA A 53 22.50 -2.02 -2.50
N TYR A 54 23.11 -0.87 -2.81
CA TYR A 54 22.46 0.44 -2.67
C TYR A 54 21.15 0.58 -3.47
N ASP A 55 21.11 -0.02 -4.65
CA ASP A 55 19.96 -0.05 -5.55
C ASP A 55 18.80 -0.93 -5.04
N ALA A 56 19.08 -1.87 -4.13
CA ALA A 56 18.07 -2.73 -3.50
C ALA A 56 17.46 -2.13 -2.23
N ILE A 57 18.03 -1.04 -1.69
CA ILE A 57 17.56 -0.42 -0.45
C ILE A 57 16.34 0.45 -0.76
N VAL A 58 15.18 0.05 -0.27
CA VAL A 58 13.93 0.83 -0.35
C VAL A 58 13.50 1.21 1.06
N VAL A 59 13.68 2.48 1.40
CA VAL A 59 13.34 3.01 2.72
C VAL A 59 11.83 3.27 2.80
N PRO A 60 11.11 2.69 3.77
CA PRO A 60 9.71 3.01 3.99
C PRO A 60 9.59 4.41 4.59
N THR A 61 8.92 5.30 3.87
CA THR A 61 8.48 6.61 4.33
C THR A 61 6.99 6.60 4.64
N ILE A 62 6.51 7.60 5.39
CA ILE A 62 5.07 7.79 5.66
C ILE A 62 4.25 7.73 4.35
N ASP A 63 4.71 8.46 3.32
CA ASP A 63 4.04 8.49 2.01
C ASP A 63 3.96 7.11 1.36
N SER A 64 5.06 6.34 1.38
CA SER A 64 5.09 4.99 0.80
C SER A 64 4.17 4.01 1.54
N ILE A 65 4.11 4.11 2.87
CA ILE A 65 3.26 3.27 3.72
C ILE A 65 1.79 3.59 3.45
N GLN A 66 1.43 4.87 3.39
CA GLN A 66 0.06 5.31 3.08
C GLN A 66 -0.39 4.85 1.70
N LEU A 67 0.46 5.09 0.69
CA LEU A 67 0.16 4.74 -0.69
C LEU A 67 -0.07 3.23 -0.84
N THR A 68 0.82 2.42 -0.27
CA THR A 68 0.71 0.96 -0.35
C THR A 68 -0.49 0.44 0.42
N HIS A 69 -0.80 1.00 1.59
CA HIS A 69 -1.98 0.64 2.37
C HIS A 69 -3.29 0.93 1.63
N VAL A 70 -3.45 2.14 1.09
CA VAL A 70 -4.66 2.52 0.36
C VAL A 70 -4.81 1.70 -0.91
N MET A 71 -3.74 1.56 -1.68
CA MET A 71 -3.72 0.71 -2.88
C MET A 71 -4.09 -0.74 -2.52
N GLY A 72 -3.49 -1.30 -1.48
CA GLY A 72 -3.75 -2.68 -1.09
C GLY A 72 -5.20 -2.92 -0.70
N LYS A 73 -5.83 -1.99 0.03
CA LYS A 73 -7.26 -2.05 0.33
C LYS A 73 -8.14 -1.97 -0.90
N LEU A 74 -7.80 -1.12 -1.86
CA LEU A 74 -8.56 -0.99 -3.11
C LEU A 74 -8.48 -2.28 -3.93
N VAL A 75 -7.26 -2.79 -4.14
CA VAL A 75 -7.01 -4.00 -4.93
C VAL A 75 -7.71 -5.21 -4.29
N THR A 76 -7.56 -5.41 -2.98
CA THR A 76 -8.20 -6.54 -2.28
C THR A 76 -9.72 -6.45 -2.24
N ALA A 77 -10.29 -5.24 -2.33
CA ALA A 77 -11.72 -5.03 -2.48
C ALA A 77 -12.22 -5.14 -3.94
N GLY A 78 -11.35 -5.52 -4.89
CA GLY A 78 -11.69 -5.65 -6.31
C GLY A 78 -11.79 -4.31 -7.07
N ASN A 79 -11.27 -3.22 -6.51
CA ASN A 79 -11.29 -1.91 -7.14
C ASN A 79 -9.98 -1.62 -7.88
N HIS A 80 -10.10 -0.99 -9.06
CA HIS A 80 -8.94 -0.51 -9.81
C HIS A 80 -8.34 0.74 -9.17
N ALA A 81 -7.01 0.79 -9.08
CA ALA A 81 -6.27 1.92 -8.53
C ALA A 81 -5.26 2.46 -9.54
N LEU A 82 -5.19 3.78 -9.69
CA LEU A 82 -4.18 4.47 -10.48
C LEU A 82 -3.28 5.29 -9.54
N ILE A 83 -1.98 5.00 -9.58
CA ILE A 83 -0.97 5.70 -8.80
C ILE A 83 -0.19 6.63 -9.74
N PHE A 84 -0.21 7.93 -9.48
CA PHE A 84 0.43 8.95 -10.31
C PHE A 84 1.45 9.79 -9.52
N GLY A 85 2.36 10.45 -10.24
CA GLY A 85 3.39 11.32 -9.67
C GLY A 85 4.66 11.34 -10.52
N ASN A 86 5.59 12.24 -10.19
CA ASN A 86 6.84 12.46 -10.94
C ASN A 86 7.69 11.18 -11.07
N THR A 87 8.49 11.08 -12.12
CA THR A 87 9.42 9.95 -12.28
C THR A 87 10.44 9.90 -11.13
N GLY A 88 10.93 8.70 -10.79
CA GLY A 88 11.94 8.52 -9.73
C GLY A 88 11.45 8.56 -8.28
N THR A 89 10.14 8.72 -8.02
CA THR A 89 9.59 8.81 -6.64
C THR A 89 9.20 7.46 -6.02
N GLY A 90 9.82 6.35 -6.45
CA GLY A 90 9.59 5.02 -5.84
C GLY A 90 8.23 4.34 -6.13
N LYS A 91 7.26 5.02 -6.76
CA LYS A 91 5.90 4.48 -7.00
C LYS A 91 5.90 3.05 -7.56
N SER A 92 6.62 2.82 -8.67
CA SER A 92 6.65 1.51 -9.33
C SER A 92 7.26 0.42 -8.45
N ILE A 93 8.32 0.74 -7.68
CA ILE A 93 8.96 -0.26 -6.80
C ILE A 93 8.06 -0.59 -5.60
N HIS A 94 7.36 0.39 -5.03
CA HIS A 94 6.42 0.14 -3.93
C HIS A 94 5.22 -0.71 -4.37
N THR A 95 4.62 -0.41 -5.52
CA THR A 95 3.53 -1.22 -6.08
C THR A 95 3.99 -2.64 -6.39
N ALA A 96 5.16 -2.80 -7.02
CA ALA A 96 5.68 -4.12 -7.35
C ALA A 96 6.02 -4.95 -6.11
N GLN A 97 6.62 -4.35 -5.08
CA GLN A 97 6.94 -5.04 -3.83
C GLN A 97 5.67 -5.52 -3.11
N TRP A 98 4.65 -4.66 -3.02
CA TRP A 98 3.37 -5.04 -2.41
C TRP A 98 2.68 -6.16 -3.20
N LEU A 99 2.63 -6.05 -4.52
CA LEU A 99 2.03 -7.07 -5.39
C LEU A 99 2.72 -8.44 -5.30
N GLN A 100 4.02 -8.47 -5.03
CA GLN A 100 4.80 -9.71 -4.94
C GLN A 100 4.83 -10.31 -3.53
N LYS A 101 4.74 -9.50 -2.47
CA LYS A 101 4.93 -9.94 -1.08
C LYS A 101 3.65 -9.99 -0.26
N GLU A 102 2.73 -9.06 -0.53
CA GLU A 102 1.57 -8.80 0.34
C GLU A 102 0.23 -9.10 -0.35
N ALA A 103 0.20 -9.18 -1.68
CA ALA A 103 -1.03 -9.49 -2.40
C ALA A 103 -1.52 -10.92 -2.05
N PRO A 104 -2.85 -11.13 -1.91
CA PRO A 104 -3.39 -12.46 -1.65
C PRO A 104 -3.06 -13.43 -2.79
N GLU A 105 -2.92 -14.72 -2.49
CA GLU A 105 -2.66 -15.79 -3.48
C GLU A 105 -3.75 -15.89 -4.57
N THR A 106 -4.92 -15.30 -4.34
CA THR A 106 -6.00 -15.18 -5.33
C THR A 106 -5.71 -14.17 -6.45
N HIS A 107 -4.64 -13.39 -6.34
CA HIS A 107 -4.28 -12.36 -7.31
C HIS A 107 -3.00 -12.76 -8.08
N GLN A 108 -3.08 -12.67 -9.40
CA GLN A 108 -1.92 -12.82 -10.27
C GLN A 108 -1.43 -11.44 -10.71
N SER A 109 -0.14 -11.19 -10.55
CA SER A 109 0.49 -9.92 -10.92
C SER A 109 1.15 -10.02 -12.29
N VAL A 110 0.77 -9.11 -13.20
CA VAL A 110 1.39 -8.96 -14.54
C VAL A 110 1.99 -7.57 -14.63
N PHE A 111 3.29 -7.50 -14.92
CA PHE A 111 4.03 -6.24 -15.07
C PHE A 111 4.22 -5.91 -16.55
N VAL A 112 3.73 -4.76 -16.96
CA VAL A 112 3.82 -4.27 -18.35
C VAL A 112 4.55 -2.92 -18.38
N ASN A 113 5.59 -2.83 -19.20
CA ASN A 113 6.34 -1.59 -19.41
C ASN A 113 6.05 -1.05 -20.81
N PHE A 114 5.62 0.20 -20.89
CA PHE A 114 5.39 0.89 -22.15
C PHE A 114 6.60 1.74 -22.54
N SER A 115 6.90 1.76 -23.84
CA SER A 115 7.84 2.68 -24.46
C SER A 115 7.25 3.24 -25.75
N ALA A 116 7.95 4.19 -26.38
CA ALA A 116 7.55 4.72 -27.69
C ALA A 116 7.50 3.65 -28.80
N GLN A 117 8.09 2.46 -28.58
CA GLN A 117 8.13 1.35 -29.54
C GLN A 117 7.12 0.25 -29.23
N THR A 118 6.30 0.40 -28.18
CA THR A 118 5.31 -0.61 -27.81
C THR A 118 4.14 -0.58 -28.79
N HIS A 119 3.94 -1.67 -29.54
CA HIS A 119 2.83 -1.84 -30.47
C HIS A 119 1.71 -2.71 -29.90
N VAL A 120 0.50 -2.58 -30.45
CA VAL A 120 -0.70 -3.31 -29.99
C VAL A 120 -0.48 -4.83 -29.98
N ASN A 121 0.10 -5.39 -31.04
CA ASN A 121 0.34 -6.84 -31.12
C ASN A 121 1.28 -7.32 -30.00
N GLN A 122 2.31 -6.54 -29.67
CA GLN A 122 3.23 -6.89 -28.58
C GLN A 122 2.54 -6.89 -27.21
N LEU A 123 1.62 -5.95 -26.98
CA LEU A 123 0.83 -5.91 -25.76
C LEU A 123 -0.12 -7.12 -25.67
N GLN A 124 -0.78 -7.46 -26.77
CA GLN A 124 -1.68 -8.61 -26.85
C GLN A 124 -0.93 -9.92 -26.54
N ASP A 125 0.20 -10.15 -27.24
CA ASP A 125 1.03 -11.32 -27.03
C ASP A 125 1.52 -11.43 -25.57
N LEU A 126 1.85 -10.28 -24.95
CA LEU A 126 2.28 -10.24 -23.55
C LEU A 126 1.16 -10.65 -22.59
N ILE A 127 -0.06 -10.17 -22.80
CA ILE A 127 -1.23 -10.50 -21.95
C ILE A 127 -1.63 -11.96 -22.14
N ASP A 128 -1.73 -12.43 -23.38
CA ASP A 128 -2.15 -13.79 -23.71
C ASP A 128 -1.14 -14.83 -23.23
N SER A 129 0.14 -14.49 -23.14
CA SER A 129 1.17 -15.39 -22.57
C SER A 129 1.02 -15.68 -21.08
N LYS A 130 0.16 -14.92 -20.37
CA LYS A 130 0.01 -14.98 -18.90
C LYS A 130 -1.37 -15.43 -18.42
N THR A 131 -2.33 -15.55 -19.34
CA THR A 131 -3.71 -16.01 -19.09
C THR A 131 -3.83 -17.49 -19.45
#